data_AF-A0A9W8MTR0-F1
#
_entry.id   AF-A0A9W8MTR0-F1
#
_cell.length_a   1.000
_cell.length_b   1.000
_cell.length_c   1.000
_cell.angle_alpha   90.00
_cell.angle_beta   90.00
_cell.angle_gamma   90.00
#
_symmetry.space_group_name_H-M   'P 1'
#
loop_
_entity.id
_entity.type
_entity.pdbx_description
1 polymer ?
#
loop_
_entity_poly.entity_id
_entity_poly.type
_entity_poly.pdbx_seq_one_letter_code
_entity_poly.pdbx_strand_id
1 'polypeptide(L)'
;MPSASTETESRDANEPWPSEAEDRRLLANQPPSVFITNVGRTRVRQINDGPWDDTPIVQSLINALKCIQAKRYRLQSAIYTVQAVYIFIETEDEDWNVYINIHDEL
;
A
#
# COMPACT_ATOMS: atom_id res chain seq x y z
N MET A 1 25.42 -55.76 6.79
CA MET A 1 25.05 -54.73 5.79
C MET A 1 24.21 -55.41 4.73
N PRO A 2 22.92 -55.05 4.65
CA PRO A 2 22.36 -53.98 3.81
C PRO A 2 21.42 -53.08 4.64
N SER A 3 20.76 -52.02 4.18
CA SER A 3 20.98 -51.01 3.16
C SER A 3 20.14 -49.83 3.65
N ALA A 4 20.63 -48.61 3.42
CA ALA A 4 19.93 -47.38 3.78
C ALA A 4 18.58 -47.28 3.05
N SER A 5 17.54 -46.92 3.79
CA SER A 5 16.35 -46.31 3.22
C SER A 5 16.36 -44.84 3.64
N THR A 6 16.98 -44.03 2.79
CA THR A 6 16.85 -42.58 2.84
C THR A 6 15.44 -42.24 2.38
N GLU A 7 14.53 -41.97 3.32
CA GLU A 7 13.27 -41.30 3.01
C GLU A 7 13.62 -39.91 2.49
N THR A 8 13.57 -39.77 1.18
CA THR A 8 13.68 -38.47 0.51
C THR A 8 12.25 -37.95 0.43
N GLU A 9 11.86 -37.17 1.44
CA GLU A 9 10.59 -36.45 1.48
C GLU A 9 10.59 -35.46 0.30
N SER A 10 9.97 -35.88 -0.80
CA SER A 10 9.75 -35.07 -1.99
C SER A 10 8.85 -33.90 -1.61
N ARG A 11 9.44 -32.74 -1.35
CA ARG A 11 8.71 -31.47 -1.35
C ARG A 11 8.04 -31.32 -2.71
N ASP A 12 6.71 -31.30 -2.71
CA ASP A 12 5.86 -31.00 -3.85
C ASP A 12 6.29 -29.66 -4.46
N ALA A 13 7.13 -29.71 -5.48
CA ALA A 13 7.60 -28.57 -6.25
C ALA A 13 6.66 -28.25 -7.42
N ASN A 14 5.35 -28.36 -7.19
CA ASN A 14 4.33 -28.20 -8.23
C ASN A 14 3.15 -27.35 -7.72
N GLU A 15 3.45 -26.25 -7.03
CA GLU A 15 2.47 -25.16 -6.93
C GLU A 15 2.34 -24.52 -8.32
N PRO A 16 1.17 -24.60 -8.97
CA PRO A 16 0.97 -23.95 -10.26
C PRO A 16 1.10 -22.44 -10.05
N TRP A 17 1.99 -21.80 -10.81
CA TRP A 17 2.03 -20.35 -10.89
C TRP A 17 0.64 -19.86 -11.30
N PRO A 18 0.05 -18.88 -10.58
CA PRO A 18 -1.25 -18.35 -10.95
C PRO A 18 -1.23 -17.87 -12.40
N SER A 19 -2.31 -18.14 -13.13
CA SER A 19 -2.41 -17.71 -14.52
C SER A 19 -2.48 -16.18 -14.61
N GLU A 20 -2.03 -15.57 -15.71
CA GLU A 20 -2.16 -14.11 -15.93
C GLU A 20 -3.62 -13.61 -15.77
N ALA A 21 -4.59 -14.50 -15.97
CA ALA A 21 -6.01 -14.23 -15.76
C ALA A 21 -6.40 -14.19 -14.27
N GLU A 22 -5.79 -15.03 -13.43
CA GLU A 22 -5.93 -14.96 -11.97
C GLU A 22 -5.24 -13.73 -11.40
N ASP A 23 -4.04 -13.39 -11.87
CA ASP A 23 -3.35 -12.16 -11.46
C ASP A 23 -4.18 -10.92 -11.81
N ARG A 24 -4.78 -10.87 -13.01
CA ARG A 24 -5.70 -9.77 -13.38
C ARG A 24 -6.96 -9.74 -12.53
N ARG A 25 -7.49 -10.89 -12.12
CA ARG A 25 -8.66 -10.96 -11.21
C ARG A 25 -8.29 -10.51 -9.80
N LEU A 26 -7.12 -10.90 -9.30
CA LEU A 26 -6.61 -10.47 -8.01
C LEU A 26 -6.38 -8.95 -8.01
N LEU A 27 -5.79 -8.39 -9.07
CA LEU A 27 -5.65 -6.93 -9.25
C LEU A 27 -7.01 -6.21 -9.40
N ALA A 28 -7.99 -6.83 -10.06
CA ALA A 28 -9.34 -6.27 -10.18
C ALA A 28 -10.13 -6.30 -8.86
N ASN A 29 -9.77 -7.19 -7.95
CA ASN A 29 -10.38 -7.33 -6.63
C ASN A 29 -9.58 -6.62 -5.52
N GLN A 30 -8.52 -5.87 -5.86
CA GLN A 30 -7.82 -5.06 -4.87
C GLN A 30 -8.70 -3.86 -4.50
N PRO A 31 -8.91 -3.61 -3.19
CA PRO A 31 -9.58 -2.40 -2.77
C PRO A 31 -8.79 -1.18 -3.26
N PRO A 32 -9.46 -0.07 -3.58
CA PRO A 32 -8.78 1.14 -4.02
C PRO A 32 -7.72 1.58 -3.01
N SER A 33 -6.48 1.89 -3.40
CA SER A 33 -5.42 2.21 -2.42
C SER A 33 -5.11 3.71 -2.35
N VAL A 34 -4.72 4.18 -1.16
CA VAL A 34 -4.11 5.50 -0.97
C VAL A 34 -2.60 5.35 -0.85
N PHE A 35 -1.89 6.05 -1.72
CA PHE A 35 -0.45 6.11 -1.79
C PHE A 35 0.05 7.48 -1.39
N ILE A 36 0.91 7.55 -0.39
CA ILE A 36 1.51 8.82 0.05
C ILE A 36 3.02 8.71 -0.04
N THR A 37 3.64 9.69 -0.68
CA THR A 37 5.09 9.75 -0.91
C THR A 37 5.66 11.07 -0.46
N ASN A 38 6.69 11.03 0.40
CA ASN A 38 7.54 12.21 0.63
C ASN A 38 8.59 12.31 -0.48
N VAL A 39 8.52 13.38 -1.27
CA VAL A 39 9.47 13.71 -2.35
C VAL A 39 10.60 14.63 -1.90
N GLY A 40 10.54 15.11 -0.64
CA GLY A 40 11.63 15.87 -0.01
C GLY A 40 12.90 15.02 0.07
N ARG A 41 14.06 15.69 0.18
CA ARG A 41 15.37 15.03 0.25
C ARG A 41 15.45 14.12 1.48
N THR A 42 15.02 12.87 1.36
CA THR A 42 15.40 11.66 2.10
C THR A 42 14.26 10.64 1.98
N ARG A 43 14.61 9.44 1.51
CA ARG A 43 13.81 8.20 1.58
C ARG A 43 12.33 8.34 1.19
N VAL A 44 12.03 7.87 -0.02
CA VAL A 44 10.67 7.54 -0.43
C VAL A 44 10.15 6.46 0.51
N ARG A 45 9.26 6.85 1.44
CA ARG A 45 8.43 5.90 2.19
C ARG A 45 7.05 5.95 1.56
N GLN A 46 6.55 4.79 1.14
CA GLN A 46 5.23 4.64 0.57
C GLN A 46 4.33 4.05 1.64
N ILE A 47 3.27 4.78 2.00
CA ILE A 47 2.12 4.17 2.67
C ILE A 47 1.27 3.61 1.55
N ASN A 48 1.07 2.29 1.51
CA ASN A 48 0.07 1.65 0.67
C ASN A 48 -1.00 1.11 1.61
N ASP A 49 -2.00 1.94 1.86
CA ASP A 49 -3.10 1.57 2.74
C ASP A 49 -4.40 1.88 2.02
N GLY A 50 -5.31 0.93 2.01
CA GLY A 50 -6.61 1.04 1.36
C GLY A 50 -7.69 1.38 2.39
N PRO A 51 -8.79 2.04 2.01
CA PRO A 51 -9.93 2.18 2.88
C PRO A 51 -10.44 0.79 3.29
N TRP A 52 -10.94 0.67 4.52
CA TRP A 52 -11.73 -0.50 4.92
C TRP A 52 -13.00 -0.60 4.07
N ASP A 53 -13.58 -1.80 3.96
CA ASP A 53 -14.62 -2.19 2.99
C ASP A 53 -15.81 -1.21 2.84
N ASP A 54 -16.07 -0.37 3.86
CA ASP A 54 -17.17 0.61 3.86
C ASP A 54 -16.74 2.09 3.74
N THR A 55 -15.44 2.41 3.73
CA THR A 55 -14.97 3.80 3.64
C THR A 55 -14.77 4.22 2.18
N PRO A 56 -15.44 5.29 1.70
CA PRO A 56 -15.17 5.80 0.36
C PRO A 56 -13.71 6.25 0.24
N ILE A 57 -13.01 5.88 -0.83
CA ILE A 57 -11.62 6.33 -1.08
C ILE A 57 -11.46 7.86 -1.07
N VAL A 58 -12.51 8.58 -1.49
CA VAL A 58 -12.56 10.05 -1.40
C VAL A 58 -12.46 10.53 0.05
N GLN A 59 -13.10 9.84 0.99
CA GLN A 59 -13.01 10.16 2.41
C GLN A 59 -11.58 9.90 2.94
N SER A 60 -10.95 8.80 2.54
CA SER A 60 -9.56 8.52 2.91
C SER A 60 -8.58 9.55 2.36
N LEU A 61 -8.81 10.05 1.13
CA LEU A 61 -8.08 11.19 0.59
C LEU A 61 -8.29 12.45 1.45
N ILE A 62 -9.54 12.77 1.82
CA ILE A 62 -9.84 13.93 2.67
C ILE A 62 -9.14 13.81 4.03
N ASN A 63 -9.18 12.65 4.68
CA ASN A 63 -8.52 12.41 5.96
C ASN A 63 -7.00 12.59 5.86
N ALA A 64 -6.39 12.03 4.80
CA ALA A 64 -4.97 12.22 4.53
C ALA A 64 -4.61 13.72 4.35
N LEU A 65 -5.41 14.46 3.58
CA LEU A 65 -5.19 15.89 3.34
C LEU A 65 -5.37 16.72 4.62
N LYS A 66 -6.33 16.38 5.49
CA LYS A 66 -6.49 17.01 6.81
C LYS A 66 -5.25 16.81 7.67
N CYS A 67 -4.70 15.59 7.72
CA CYS A 67 -3.46 15.29 8.46
C CYS A 67 -2.27 16.10 7.93
N ILE A 68 -2.09 16.11 6.61
CA ILE A 68 -1.04 16.88 5.90
C ILE A 68 -1.16 18.38 6.23
N GLN A 69 -2.39 18.92 6.19
CA GLN A 69 -2.66 20.31 6.53
C GLN A 69 -2.38 20.62 8.00
N ALA A 70 -2.83 19.76 8.92
CA ALA A 70 -2.62 19.93 10.36
C ALA A 70 -1.13 19.97 10.72
N LYS A 71 -0.31 19.15 10.05
CA LYS A 71 1.15 19.11 10.21
C LYS A 71 1.90 20.15 9.38
N ARG A 72 1.19 20.92 8.55
CA ARG A 72 1.77 21.91 7.62
C ARG A 72 2.80 21.31 6.66
N TYR A 73 2.64 20.03 6.30
CA TYR A 73 3.45 19.44 5.25
C TYR A 73 3.09 20.08 3.92
N ARG A 74 4.10 20.29 3.06
CA ARG A 74 3.89 20.93 1.77
C ARG A 74 3.32 19.92 0.78
N LEU A 75 2.06 20.07 0.39
CA LEU A 75 1.48 19.27 -0.69
C LEU A 75 2.06 19.71 -2.05
N GLN A 76 2.65 18.78 -2.78
CA GLN A 76 3.20 19.00 -4.12
C GLN A 76 2.18 18.67 -5.21
N SER A 77 1.51 17.53 -5.06
CA SER A 77 0.52 17.05 -6.03
C SER A 77 -0.38 16.00 -5.40
N ALA A 78 -1.59 15.86 -5.94
CA ALA A 78 -2.49 14.75 -5.64
C ALA A 78 -3.15 14.29 -6.95
N ILE A 79 -3.14 12.98 -7.20
CA ILE A 79 -3.74 12.35 -8.37
C ILE A 79 -4.82 11.38 -7.87
N TYR A 80 -6.05 11.60 -8.33
CA TYR A 80 -7.17 10.73 -8.04
C TYR A 80 -7.51 9.89 -9.27
N THR A 81 -7.65 8.58 -9.09
CA THR A 81 -8.09 7.65 -10.13
C THR A 81 -9.19 6.75 -9.58
N VAL A 82 -9.83 5.97 -10.44
CA VAL A 82 -10.82 4.95 -10.03
C VAL A 82 -10.23 3.83 -9.17
N GLN A 83 -8.91 3.59 -9.26
CA GLN A 83 -8.23 2.48 -8.60
C GLN A 83 -7.40 2.93 -7.39
N ALA A 84 -6.98 4.19 -7.37
CA ALA A 84 -6.02 4.66 -6.39
C ALA A 84 -5.98 6.18 -6.28
N VAL A 85 -5.47 6.63 -5.14
CA VAL A 85 -5.12 8.01 -4.87
C VAL A 85 -3.62 8.09 -4.62
N TYR A 86 -2.95 9.02 -5.28
CA TYR A 86 -1.52 9.28 -5.08
C TYR A 86 -1.36 10.68 -4.52
N ILE A 87 -0.66 10.83 -3.41
CA ILE A 87 -0.40 12.10 -2.72
C ILE A 87 1.10 12.27 -2.58
N PHE A 88 1.60 13.41 -3.05
CA PHE A 88 3.01 13.76 -3.01
C PHE A 88 3.18 14.95 -2.08
N ILE A 89 3.97 14.76 -1.02
CA ILE A 89 4.29 15.80 -0.04
C ILE A 89 5.79 16.08 0.01
N GLU A 90 6.16 17.25 0.48
CA GLU A 90 7.54 17.61 0.82
C GLU A 90 7.56 18.01 2.29
N THR A 91 8.38 17.30 3.08
CA THR A 91 8.59 17.59 4.49
C THR A 91 9.96 17.10 4.95
N GLU A 92 10.55 17.79 5.92
CA GLU A 92 11.78 17.39 6.63
C GLU A 92 11.49 16.46 7.82
N ASP A 93 10.21 16.26 8.16
CA ASP A 93 9.77 15.36 9.23
C ASP A 93 10.04 13.89 8.83
N GLU A 94 10.96 13.21 9.52
CA GLU A 94 11.29 11.80 9.24
C GLU A 94 10.17 10.82 9.64
N ASP A 95 9.31 11.23 10.59
CA ASP A 95 8.23 10.43 11.15
C ASP A 95 6.86 10.75 10.53
N TRP A 96 6.86 11.49 9.42
CA TRP A 96 5.65 11.97 8.74
C TRP A 96 4.58 10.88 8.52
N ASN A 97 5.01 9.65 8.26
CA ASN A 97 4.11 8.54 7.94
C ASN A 97 3.31 8.04 9.16
N VAL A 98 3.76 8.32 10.38
CA VAL A 98 3.04 7.97 11.62
C VAL A 98 1.90 8.95 11.86
N TYR A 99 1.99 10.16 11.30
CA TYR A 99 1.03 11.23 11.52
C TYR A 99 -0.12 11.28 10.51
N ILE A 100 -0.01 10.53 9.41
CA ILE A 100 -1.07 10.49 8.41
C ILE A 100 -1.96 9.29 8.68
N ASN A 101 -3.18 9.56 9.14
CA ASN A 101 -4.25 8.58 9.27
C ASN A 101 -5.25 8.79 8.13
N ILE A 102 -5.51 7.74 7.36
CA ILE A 102 -6.45 7.76 6.23
C ILE A 102 -7.84 7.19 6.61
N HIS A 103 -7.98 6.64 7.80
CA HIS A 103 -9.18 5.93 8.26
C HIS A 103 -10.05 6.81 9.17
N ASP A 104 -9.44 7.50 10.12
CA ASP A 104 -10.17 8.32 11.10
C ASP A 104 -10.12 9.82 10.78
N GLU A 105 -11.16 10.55 11.21
CA GLU A 105 -11.10 12.01 11.27
C GLU A 105 -10.34 12.43 12.54
N LEU A 106 -9.30 13.27 12.37
CA LEU A 106 -8.59 13.95 13.47
C LEU A 106 -9.47 14.98 14.17
#